data_AF-A0A3D2B925-F1
#
_entry.id   AF-A0A3D2B925-F1
#
_cell.length_a   1.000
_cell.length_b   1.000
_cell.length_c   1.000
_cell.angle_alpha   90.00
_cell.angle_beta   90.00
_cell.angle_gamma   90.00
#
_symmetry.space_group_name_H-M   'P 1'
#
loop_
_entity.id
_entity.type
_entity.pdbx_description
1 polymer ?
#
loop_
_entity_poly.entity_id
_entity_poly.type
_entity_poly.pdbx_seq_one_letter_code
_entity_poly.pdbx_strand_id
1 'polypeptide(L)'
;MMAFLLILLPLLVLAWQAWQSLNALSAQAALTNRTTLIDARRSEAMTNAALEMERSYRQYCVLDDRTLARVYQDQRKRYSDMLDAHAGVLPDDKLYQTLRQDLNALSQLQCINSGPDAQAAMRLEAFANANTEMVQATRSVIFSRGQQLQQEIAERGQFFGWQALVLFLLSLLLVLLFTRMIIGPVKGIERMINRLGEGRSLGNTVAFTGPRELRSVGQRIIWLSERLSWLESQRHQFLRHISHELKTPLASMREGTELLADEVAGPDRK
;
A
#
# COMPACT_ATOMS: atom_id res chain seq x y z
N MET A 1 6.81 3.19 -23.48
CA MET A 1 6.18 1.93 -23.04
C MET A 1 6.99 1.24 -21.94
N MET A 2 8.22 0.77 -22.20
CA MET A 2 9.04 0.05 -21.19
C MET A 2 9.36 0.84 -19.90
N ALA A 3 9.67 2.14 -19.99
CA ALA A 3 9.96 2.96 -18.81
C ALA A 3 8.74 3.16 -17.88
N PHE A 4 7.53 3.15 -18.44
CA PHE A 4 6.30 3.31 -17.67
C PHE A 4 5.97 2.03 -16.89
N LEU A 5 6.18 0.86 -17.52
CA LEU A 5 6.09 -0.45 -16.87
C LEU A 5 7.10 -0.60 -15.73
N LEU A 6 8.31 -0.07 -15.90
CA LEU A 6 9.37 -0.16 -14.89
C LEU A 6 9.10 0.65 -13.62
N ILE A 7 8.28 1.72 -13.73
CA ILE A 7 7.86 2.57 -12.60
C ILE A 7 6.56 2.03 -11.95
N LEU A 8 5.66 1.43 -12.73
CA LEU A 8 4.39 0.89 -12.23
C LEU A 8 4.55 -0.41 -11.45
N LEU A 9 5.55 -1.23 -11.81
CA LEU A 9 5.80 -2.52 -11.18
C LEU A 9 6.09 -2.42 -9.68
N PRO A 10 7.00 -1.55 -9.19
CA PRO A 10 7.21 -1.39 -7.74
C PRO A 10 5.99 -0.82 -7.00
N LEU A 11 5.20 0.05 -7.64
CA LEU A 11 3.94 0.57 -7.10
C LEU A 11 2.88 -0.54 -6.93
N LEU A 12 2.77 -1.43 -7.91
CA LEU A 12 1.89 -2.61 -7.85
C LEU A 12 2.33 -3.61 -6.79
N VAL A 13 3.64 -3.83 -6.63
CA VAL A 13 4.19 -4.71 -5.58
C VAL A 13 3.92 -4.12 -4.19
N LEU A 14 4.10 -2.81 -4.01
CA LEU A 14 3.77 -2.12 -2.76
C LEU A 14 2.27 -2.20 -2.45
N ALA A 15 1.41 -1.97 -3.45
CA ALA A 15 -0.05 -2.08 -3.29
C ALA A 15 -0.48 -3.51 -2.93
N TRP A 16 0.12 -4.52 -3.56
CA TRP A 16 -0.14 -5.93 -3.26
C TRP A 16 0.30 -6.29 -1.84
N GLN A 17 1.50 -5.86 -1.43
CA GLN A 17 2.00 -6.09 -0.07
C GLN A 17 1.14 -5.39 0.99
N ALA A 18 0.73 -4.15 0.74
CA ALA A 18 -0.17 -3.41 1.62
C ALA A 18 -1.54 -4.09 1.74
N TRP A 19 -2.07 -4.64 0.65
CA TRP A 19 -3.32 -5.39 0.66
C TRP A 19 -3.20 -6.70 1.45
N GLN A 20 -2.09 -7.41 1.30
CA GLN A 20 -1.86 -8.67 2.01
C GLN A 20 -1.64 -8.47 3.52
N SER A 21 -0.94 -7.40 3.93
CA SER A 21 -0.77 -7.07 5.35
C SER A 21 -2.11 -6.66 5.98
N LEU A 22 -2.92 -5.86 5.29
CA LEU A 22 -4.25 -5.45 5.76
C LEU A 22 -5.19 -6.66 5.95
N ASN A 23 -5.15 -7.64 5.04
CA ASN A 23 -5.98 -8.83 5.11
C ASN A 23 -5.54 -9.82 6.20
N ALA A 24 -4.23 -10.03 6.38
CA ALA A 24 -3.72 -10.87 7.45
C ALA A 24 -4.00 -10.28 8.85
N LEU A 25 -3.88 -8.96 8.98
CA LEU A 25 -4.17 -8.23 10.22
C LEU A 25 -5.66 -8.24 10.58
N SER A 26 -6.54 -8.07 9.58
CA SER A 26 -8.00 -8.06 9.76
C SER A 26 -8.55 -9.41 10.22
N ALA A 27 -8.17 -10.50 9.57
CA ALA A 27 -8.72 -11.83 9.86
C ALA A 27 -8.25 -12.37 11.22
N GLN A 28 -6.98 -12.17 11.56
CA GLN A 28 -6.41 -12.66 12.81
C GLN A 28 -6.85 -11.81 14.01
N ALA A 29 -6.92 -10.48 13.86
CA ALA A 29 -7.48 -9.61 14.91
C ALA A 29 -8.96 -9.87 15.17
N ALA A 30 -9.75 -10.18 14.13
CA ALA A 30 -11.17 -10.51 14.30
C ALA A 30 -11.39 -11.83 15.05
N LEU A 31 -10.55 -12.84 14.82
CA LEU A 31 -10.60 -14.11 15.54
C LEU A 31 -10.14 -13.95 17.01
N THR A 32 -9.01 -13.28 17.25
CA THR A 32 -8.49 -13.04 18.61
C THR A 32 -9.44 -12.16 19.43
N ASN A 33 -10.07 -11.13 18.86
CA ASN A 33 -11.06 -10.33 19.57
C ASN A 33 -12.31 -11.14 19.94
N ARG A 34 -12.79 -12.00 19.05
CA ARG A 34 -13.99 -12.82 19.32
C ARG A 34 -13.75 -13.83 20.44
N THR A 35 -12.63 -14.55 20.43
CA THR A 35 -12.32 -15.53 21.48
C THR A 35 -12.07 -14.85 22.82
N THR A 36 -11.36 -13.71 22.82
CA THR A 36 -11.08 -12.93 24.02
C THR A 36 -12.34 -12.47 24.75
N LEU A 37 -13.34 -11.96 24.01
CA LEU A 37 -14.60 -11.53 24.59
C LEU A 37 -15.42 -12.69 25.16
N ILE A 38 -15.38 -13.86 24.51
CA ILE A 38 -16.08 -15.06 24.97
C ILE A 38 -15.44 -15.56 26.28
N ASP A 39 -14.11 -15.63 26.33
CA ASP A 39 -13.36 -16.09 27.50
C ASP A 39 -13.53 -15.13 28.69
N ALA A 40 -13.52 -13.82 28.43
CA ALA A 40 -13.79 -12.80 29.44
C ALA A 40 -15.21 -12.94 30.03
N ARG A 41 -16.24 -13.00 29.16
CA ARG A 41 -17.63 -13.16 29.60
C ARG A 41 -17.86 -14.47 30.35
N ARG A 42 -17.21 -15.56 29.92
CA ARG A 42 -17.31 -16.86 30.60
C ARG A 42 -16.71 -16.79 32.00
N SER A 43 -15.53 -16.19 32.16
CA SER A 43 -14.89 -16.01 33.46
C SER A 43 -15.76 -15.20 34.44
N GLU A 44 -16.42 -14.15 33.95
CA GLU A 44 -17.35 -13.34 34.75
C GLU A 44 -18.61 -14.11 35.14
N ALA A 45 -19.18 -14.88 34.20
CA ALA A 45 -20.31 -15.75 34.47
C ALA A 45 -19.98 -16.85 35.51
N MET A 46 -18.74 -17.35 35.53
CA MET A 46 -18.29 -18.32 36.54
C MET A 46 -18.25 -17.69 37.94
N THR A 47 -17.82 -16.43 38.09
CA THR A 47 -17.88 -15.71 39.37
C THR A 47 -19.30 -15.63 39.92
N ASN A 48 -20.26 -15.29 39.06
CA ASN A 48 -21.67 -15.24 39.48
C ASN A 48 -22.20 -16.62 39.85
N ALA A 49 -21.86 -17.66 39.07
CA ALA A 49 -22.27 -19.03 39.36
C ALA A 49 -21.67 -19.55 40.70
N ALA A 50 -20.41 -19.21 41.01
CA ALA A 50 -19.78 -19.56 42.28
C ALA A 50 -20.50 -18.90 43.48
N LEU A 51 -20.84 -17.61 43.36
CA LEU A 51 -21.60 -16.87 44.38
C LEU A 51 -23.01 -17.45 44.56
N GLU A 52 -23.69 -17.80 43.47
CA GLU A 52 -25.01 -18.43 43.52
C GLU A 52 -24.97 -19.79 44.23
N MET A 53 -23.95 -20.60 43.96
CA MET A 53 -23.72 -21.86 44.66
C MET A 53 -23.49 -21.67 46.17
N GLU A 54 -22.66 -20.70 46.57
CA GLU A 54 -22.45 -20.42 48.00
C GLU A 54 -23.75 -19.98 48.68
N ARG A 55 -24.51 -19.10 48.03
CA ARG A 55 -25.80 -18.62 48.54
C ARG A 55 -26.80 -19.76 48.71
N SER A 56 -26.97 -20.60 47.69
CA SER A 56 -27.92 -21.72 47.76
C SER A 56 -27.49 -22.79 48.78
N TYR A 57 -26.18 -23.04 48.94
CA TYR A 57 -25.65 -23.91 49.99
C TYR A 57 -26.02 -23.37 51.38
N ARG A 58 -25.71 -22.09 51.66
CA ARG A 58 -26.02 -21.47 52.95
C ARG A 58 -27.53 -21.42 53.21
N GLN A 59 -28.33 -21.10 52.18
CA GLN A 59 -29.79 -21.06 52.29
C GLN A 59 -30.37 -22.45 52.57
N TYR A 60 -29.84 -23.50 51.94
CA TYR A 60 -30.19 -24.88 52.26
C TYR A 60 -29.90 -25.20 53.73
N CYS A 61 -28.74 -24.83 54.27
CA CYS A 61 -28.43 -25.08 55.68
C CYS A 61 -29.35 -24.36 56.67
N VAL A 62 -29.93 -23.21 56.30
CA VAL A 62 -30.87 -22.47 57.14
C VAL A 62 -32.28 -23.06 57.08
N LEU A 63 -32.76 -23.41 55.88
CA LEU A 63 -34.15 -23.80 55.64
C LEU A 63 -34.40 -25.31 55.57
N ASP A 64 -33.36 -26.12 55.35
CA ASP A 64 -33.38 -27.58 55.15
C ASP A 64 -34.40 -28.08 54.10
N ASP A 65 -34.65 -27.27 53.07
CA ASP A 65 -35.58 -27.61 51.99
C ASP A 65 -34.88 -28.42 50.88
N ARG A 66 -35.45 -29.60 50.55
CA ARG A 66 -34.98 -30.46 49.46
C ARG A 66 -35.00 -29.78 48.08
N THR A 67 -35.84 -28.77 47.87
CA THR A 67 -35.85 -28.00 46.62
C THR A 67 -34.55 -27.21 46.46
N LEU A 68 -34.06 -26.57 47.53
CA LEU A 68 -32.79 -25.83 47.54
C LEU A 68 -31.60 -26.76 47.35
N ALA A 69 -31.64 -27.98 47.88
CA ALA A 69 -30.61 -28.98 47.63
C ALA A 69 -30.50 -29.32 46.13
N ARG A 70 -31.63 -29.42 45.41
CA ARG A 70 -31.61 -29.63 43.95
C ARG A 70 -31.05 -28.41 43.21
N VAL A 71 -31.49 -27.20 43.58
CA VAL A 71 -30.98 -25.95 43.00
C VAL A 71 -29.45 -25.87 43.15
N TYR A 72 -28.92 -26.19 44.34
CA TYR A 72 -27.49 -26.24 44.57
C TYR A 72 -26.78 -27.25 43.65
N GLN A 73 -27.32 -28.48 43.53
CA GLN A 73 -26.71 -29.51 42.67
C GLN A 73 -26.73 -29.12 41.18
N ASP A 74 -27.82 -28.50 40.72
CA ASP A 74 -27.92 -28.00 39.33
C ASP A 74 -26.92 -26.87 39.07
N GLN A 75 -26.78 -25.92 40.01
CA GLN A 75 -25.78 -24.86 39.94
C GLN A 75 -24.35 -25.42 39.95
N ARG A 76 -24.06 -26.40 40.81
CA ARG A 76 -22.77 -27.09 40.88
C ARG A 76 -22.41 -27.77 39.57
N LYS A 77 -23.38 -28.49 38.97
CA LYS A 77 -23.20 -29.11 37.66
C LYS A 77 -22.95 -28.08 36.57
N ARG A 78 -23.74 -26.99 36.54
CA ARG A 78 -23.56 -25.91 35.57
C ARG A 78 -22.18 -25.27 35.68
N TYR A 79 -21.70 -25.00 36.89
CA TYR A 79 -20.35 -24.48 37.10
C TYR A 79 -19.29 -25.48 36.60
N SER A 80 -19.46 -26.77 36.91
CA SER A 80 -18.58 -27.85 36.41
C SER A 80 -18.50 -27.87 34.89
N ASP A 81 -19.62 -27.77 34.18
CA ASP A 81 -19.67 -27.74 32.72
C ASP A 81 -18.96 -26.49 32.16
N MET A 82 -19.13 -25.33 32.82
CA MET A 82 -18.43 -24.09 32.45
C MET A 82 -16.92 -24.19 32.67
N LEU A 83 -16.49 -24.83 33.76
CA LEU A 83 -15.09 -25.07 34.07
C LEU A 83 -14.43 -25.97 33.03
N ASP A 84 -15.10 -27.05 32.63
CA ASP A 84 -14.60 -27.98 31.59
C ASP A 84 -14.47 -27.28 30.23
N ALA A 85 -15.43 -26.43 29.87
CA ALA A 85 -15.33 -25.63 28.65
C ALA A 85 -14.19 -24.58 28.70
N HIS A 86 -13.81 -24.13 29.89
CA HIS A 86 -12.77 -23.13 30.12
C HIS A 86 -11.36 -23.72 30.26
N ALA A 87 -11.22 -25.03 30.45
CA ALA A 87 -9.96 -25.72 30.71
C ALA A 87 -8.84 -25.39 29.70
N GLY A 88 -9.17 -25.27 28.41
CA GLY A 88 -8.19 -24.95 27.35
C GLY A 88 -7.66 -23.51 27.34
N VAL A 89 -8.23 -22.62 28.16
CA VAL A 89 -7.85 -21.20 28.26
C VAL A 89 -6.92 -20.94 29.45
N LEU A 90 -7.02 -21.77 30.50
CA LEU A 90 -6.18 -21.62 31.70
C LEU A 90 -4.69 -21.88 31.38
N PRO A 91 -3.78 -21.09 31.96
CA PRO A 91 -2.33 -21.27 31.75
C PRO A 91 -1.74 -22.43 32.56
N ASP A 92 -2.37 -22.80 33.69
CA ASP A 92 -1.92 -23.88 34.57
C ASP A 92 -3.06 -24.86 34.84
N ASP A 93 -2.80 -26.15 34.60
CA ASP A 93 -3.74 -27.25 34.86
C ASP A 93 -4.02 -27.43 36.35
N LYS A 94 -3.11 -26.96 37.23
CA LYS A 94 -3.30 -27.04 38.69
C LYS A 94 -4.54 -26.28 39.15
N LEU A 95 -4.79 -25.08 38.62
CA LEU A 95 -5.98 -24.28 38.98
C LEU A 95 -7.28 -25.00 38.61
N TYR A 96 -7.31 -25.62 37.42
CA TYR A 96 -8.43 -26.45 36.98
C TYR A 96 -8.64 -27.64 37.93
N GLN A 97 -7.57 -28.36 38.28
CA GLN A 97 -7.67 -29.50 39.19
C GLN A 97 -8.11 -29.12 40.60
N THR A 98 -7.60 -28.01 41.17
CA THR A 98 -8.02 -27.50 42.48
C THR A 98 -9.51 -27.18 42.49
N LEU A 99 -10.00 -26.42 41.51
CA LEU A 99 -11.42 -26.10 41.38
C LEU A 99 -12.28 -27.35 41.24
N ARG A 100 -11.83 -28.33 40.46
CA ARG A 100 -12.55 -29.60 40.29
C ARG A 100 -12.58 -30.42 41.57
N GLN A 101 -11.50 -30.45 42.33
CA GLN A 101 -11.43 -31.11 43.63
C GLN A 101 -12.36 -30.46 44.65
N ASP A 102 -12.38 -29.14 44.74
CA ASP A 102 -13.27 -28.42 45.66
C ASP A 102 -14.75 -28.61 45.28
N LEU A 103 -15.10 -28.57 43.99
CA LEU A 103 -16.46 -28.89 43.51
C LEU A 103 -16.90 -30.31 43.84
N ASN A 104 -15.97 -31.27 43.82
CA ASN A 104 -16.25 -32.66 44.18
C ASN A 104 -16.41 -32.82 45.70
N ALA A 105 -15.57 -32.14 46.48
CA ALA A 105 -15.67 -32.12 47.94
C ALA A 105 -16.98 -31.50 48.43
N LEU A 106 -17.47 -30.47 47.72
CA LEU A 106 -18.76 -29.82 48.00
C LEU A 106 -19.97 -30.59 47.40
N SER A 107 -19.79 -31.83 46.94
CA SER A 107 -20.90 -32.62 46.38
C SER A 107 -21.98 -32.98 47.42
N GLN A 108 -21.62 -33.09 48.69
CA GLN A 108 -22.54 -33.37 49.78
C GLN A 108 -22.77 -32.11 50.63
N LEU A 109 -24.04 -31.82 50.90
CA LEU A 109 -24.43 -30.70 51.76
C LEU A 109 -24.34 -31.13 53.22
N GLN A 110 -23.36 -30.58 53.94
CA GLN A 110 -23.13 -30.75 55.37
C GLN A 110 -23.44 -29.45 56.09
N CYS A 111 -24.39 -29.51 57.03
CA CYS A 111 -24.89 -28.36 57.76
C CYS A 111 -24.90 -28.62 59.28
N ILE A 112 -24.52 -27.63 60.06
CA ILE A 112 -24.57 -27.62 61.52
C ILE A 112 -25.06 -26.25 62.00
N ASN A 113 -25.97 -26.22 62.98
CA ASN A 113 -26.49 -24.98 63.57
C ASN A 113 -26.96 -23.93 62.54
N SER A 114 -27.77 -24.37 61.57
CA SER A 114 -28.31 -23.51 60.50
C SER A 114 -27.25 -22.88 59.58
N GLY A 115 -26.04 -23.44 59.51
CA GLY A 115 -24.98 -23.02 58.61
C GLY A 115 -24.19 -24.21 58.06
N PRO A 116 -23.27 -24.00 57.11
CA PRO A 116 -22.30 -25.02 56.72
C PRO A 116 -21.48 -25.47 57.92
N ASP A 117 -21.09 -26.74 57.97
CA ASP A 117 -20.11 -27.20 58.94
C ASP A 117 -18.72 -26.57 58.68
N ALA A 118 -17.80 -26.72 59.62
CA ALA A 118 -16.49 -26.06 59.52
C ALA A 118 -15.70 -26.50 58.27
N GLN A 119 -15.83 -27.76 57.86
CA GLN A 119 -15.14 -28.29 56.70
C GLN A 119 -15.76 -27.77 55.39
N ALA A 120 -17.09 -27.76 55.26
CA ALA A 120 -17.76 -27.20 54.11
C ALA A 120 -17.54 -25.68 53.99
N ALA A 121 -17.53 -24.96 55.12
CA ALA A 121 -17.25 -23.52 55.12
C ALA A 121 -15.85 -23.21 54.58
N MET A 122 -14.82 -23.94 55.04
CA MET A 122 -13.46 -23.81 54.51
C MET A 122 -13.38 -24.16 53.03
N ARG A 123 -14.12 -25.19 52.57
CA ARG A 123 -14.13 -25.59 51.16
C ARG A 123 -14.85 -24.58 50.25
N LEU A 124 -15.93 -23.97 50.73
CA LEU A 124 -16.62 -22.89 50.01
C LEU A 124 -15.69 -21.67 49.84
N GLU A 125 -14.95 -21.31 50.89
CA GLU A 125 -13.99 -20.21 50.83
C GLU A 125 -12.80 -20.53 49.91
N ALA A 126 -12.24 -21.74 50.01
CA ALA A 126 -11.16 -22.20 49.12
C ALA A 126 -11.59 -22.17 47.64
N PHE A 127 -12.81 -22.66 47.36
CA PHE A 127 -13.40 -22.62 46.02
C PHE A 127 -13.59 -21.18 45.51
N ALA A 128 -14.11 -20.27 46.34
CA ALA A 128 -14.31 -18.87 45.97
C ALA A 128 -12.98 -18.16 45.67
N ASN A 129 -11.94 -18.44 46.46
CA ASN A 129 -10.59 -17.91 46.26
C ASN A 129 -9.97 -18.47 44.97
N ALA A 130 -10.03 -19.79 44.75
CA ALA A 130 -9.54 -20.43 43.53
C ALA A 130 -10.27 -19.93 42.28
N ASN A 131 -11.58 -19.68 42.36
CA ASN A 131 -12.34 -19.10 41.26
C ASN A 131 -11.90 -17.66 40.95
N THR A 132 -11.60 -16.87 41.98
CA THR A 132 -11.06 -15.51 41.82
C THR A 132 -9.68 -15.53 41.17
N GLU A 133 -8.81 -16.45 41.58
CA GLU A 133 -7.48 -16.65 41.00
C GLU A 133 -7.58 -17.08 39.52
N MET A 134 -8.47 -18.00 39.18
CA MET A 134 -8.76 -18.38 37.79
C MET A 134 -9.19 -17.18 36.95
N VAL A 135 -10.07 -16.31 37.45
CA VAL A 135 -10.52 -15.11 36.71
C VAL A 135 -9.35 -14.16 36.49
N GLN A 136 -8.47 -13.97 37.48
CA GLN A 136 -7.27 -13.14 37.33
C GLN A 136 -6.27 -13.76 36.33
N ALA A 137 -6.03 -15.07 36.39
CA ALA A 137 -5.19 -15.79 35.45
C ALA A 137 -5.74 -15.72 34.02
N THR A 138 -7.06 -15.82 33.86
CA THR A 138 -7.72 -15.67 32.56
C THR A 138 -7.51 -14.25 32.00
N ARG A 139 -7.64 -13.22 32.85
CA ARG A 139 -7.38 -11.82 32.46
C ARG A 139 -5.93 -11.58 32.02
N SER A 140 -4.94 -12.17 32.69
CA SER A 140 -3.53 -12.01 32.32
C SER A 140 -3.18 -12.72 31.01
N VAL A 141 -3.77 -13.90 30.74
CA VAL A 141 -3.64 -14.60 29.45
C VAL A 141 -4.30 -13.80 28.32
N ILE A 142 -5.49 -13.24 28.56
CA ILE A 142 -6.17 -12.36 27.61
C ILE A 142 -5.31 -11.13 27.28
N PHE A 143 -4.72 -10.48 28.29
CA PHE A 143 -3.91 -9.28 28.12
C PHE A 143 -2.60 -9.55 27.37
N SER A 144 -1.92 -10.66 27.68
CA SER A 144 -0.68 -11.07 27.00
C SER A 144 -0.92 -11.49 25.54
N ARG A 145 -2.04 -12.16 25.23
CA ARG A 145 -2.44 -12.44 23.84
C ARG A 145 -2.74 -11.18 23.04
N GLY A 146 -3.33 -10.16 23.68
CA GLY A 146 -3.54 -8.83 23.07
C GLY A 146 -2.23 -8.09 22.77
N GLN A 147 -1.23 -8.24 23.65
CA GLN A 147 0.06 -7.55 23.52
C GLN A 147 1.03 -8.24 22.55
N GLN A 148 1.03 -9.58 22.46
CA GLN A 148 1.77 -10.31 21.43
C GLN A 148 1.29 -9.97 20.02
N LEU A 149 -0.04 -9.79 19.85
CA LEU A 149 -0.59 -9.30 18.58
C LEU A 149 -0.04 -7.91 18.22
N GLN A 150 0.18 -7.04 19.21
CA GLN A 150 0.73 -5.69 18.98
C GLN A 150 2.25 -5.68 18.71
N GLN A 151 3.02 -6.58 19.34
CA GLN A 151 4.47 -6.65 19.12
C GLN A 151 4.82 -7.25 17.76
N GLU A 152 4.07 -8.25 17.27
CA GLU A 152 4.23 -8.74 15.88
C GLU A 152 3.91 -7.66 14.84
N ILE A 153 3.01 -6.72 15.16
CA ILE A 153 2.67 -5.57 14.30
C ILE A 153 3.81 -4.56 14.28
N ALA A 154 4.41 -4.26 15.44
CA ALA A 154 5.47 -3.26 15.56
C ALA A 154 6.79 -3.69 14.93
N GLU A 155 7.21 -4.95 15.13
CA GLU A 155 8.46 -5.45 14.57
C GLU A 155 8.38 -5.67 13.06
N ARG A 156 7.25 -6.17 12.55
CA ARG A 156 7.07 -6.29 11.10
C ARG A 156 6.89 -4.91 10.45
N GLY A 157 6.24 -3.96 11.11
CA GLY A 157 6.04 -2.60 10.62
C GLY A 157 7.32 -1.84 10.29
N GLN A 158 8.39 -1.97 11.10
CA GLN A 158 9.66 -1.28 10.83
C GLN A 158 10.41 -1.84 9.62
N PHE A 159 10.40 -3.16 9.43
CA PHE A 159 11.00 -3.78 8.26
C PHE A 159 10.27 -3.37 6.97
N PHE A 160 8.93 -3.27 7.03
CA PHE A 160 8.12 -2.77 5.92
C PHE A 160 8.37 -1.28 5.61
N GLY A 161 8.57 -0.45 6.63
CA GLY A 161 8.88 0.97 6.46
C GLY A 161 10.20 1.21 5.71
N TRP A 162 11.24 0.42 6.03
CA TRP A 162 12.54 0.54 5.35
C TRP A 162 12.47 0.09 3.88
N GLN A 163 11.78 -1.00 3.57
CA GLN A 163 11.60 -1.46 2.19
C GLN A 163 10.83 -0.45 1.34
N ALA A 164 9.77 0.16 1.89
CA ALA A 164 9.02 1.21 1.21
C ALA A 164 9.88 2.45 0.96
N LEU A 165 10.72 2.85 1.92
CA LEU A 165 11.63 3.98 1.77
C LEU A 165 12.70 3.73 0.70
N VAL A 166 13.30 2.54 0.66
CA VAL A 166 14.28 2.16 -0.37
C VAL A 166 13.63 2.16 -1.76
N LEU A 167 12.43 1.59 -1.91
CA LEU A 167 11.71 1.59 -3.19
C LEU A 167 11.29 3.01 -3.63
N PHE A 168 10.86 3.85 -2.69
CA PHE A 168 10.55 5.25 -2.96
C PHE A 168 11.78 5.99 -3.46
N LEU A 169 12.92 5.90 -2.77
CA LEU A 169 14.17 6.54 -3.18
C LEU A 169 14.66 6.02 -4.54
N LEU A 170 14.57 4.72 -4.78
CA LEU A 170 14.95 4.12 -6.07
C LEU A 170 14.07 4.63 -7.21
N SER A 171 12.75 4.71 -7.01
CA SER A 171 11.82 5.23 -8.01
C SER A 171 12.05 6.72 -8.28
N LEU A 172 12.29 7.53 -7.24
CA LEU A 172 12.61 8.95 -7.37
C LEU A 172 13.91 9.17 -8.17
N LEU A 173 14.95 8.38 -7.87
CA LEU A 173 16.22 8.39 -8.60
C LEU A 173 15.99 8.06 -10.09
N LEU A 174 15.20 7.03 -10.38
CA LEU A 174 14.86 6.64 -11.74
C LEU A 174 14.14 7.76 -12.50
N VAL A 175 13.14 8.38 -11.87
CA VAL A 175 12.37 9.49 -12.46
C VAL A 175 13.28 10.67 -12.78
N LEU A 176 14.20 11.04 -11.87
CA LEU A 176 15.16 12.12 -12.10
C LEU A 176 16.13 11.79 -13.24
N LEU A 177 16.62 10.56 -13.29
CA LEU A 177 17.53 10.09 -14.35
C LEU A 177 16.84 10.13 -15.71
N PHE A 178 15.64 9.55 -15.84
CA PHE A 178 14.87 9.58 -17.08
C PHE A 178 14.45 10.99 -17.48
N THR A 179 14.08 11.83 -16.53
CA THR A 179 13.76 13.25 -16.78
C THR A 179 14.97 13.97 -17.39
N ARG A 180 16.16 13.83 -16.80
CA ARG A 180 17.37 14.43 -17.38
C ARG A 180 17.76 13.82 -18.72
N MET A 181 17.66 12.50 -18.87
CA MET A 181 18.09 11.78 -20.08
C MET A 181 17.15 11.98 -21.28
N ILE A 182 15.85 12.20 -21.07
CA ILE A 182 14.85 12.32 -22.14
C ILE A 182 14.44 13.78 -22.36
N ILE A 183 14.03 14.51 -21.31
CA ILE A 183 13.47 15.86 -21.48
C ILE A 183 14.55 16.87 -21.87
N GLY A 184 15.78 16.71 -21.36
CA GLY A 184 16.92 17.57 -21.71
C GLY A 184 17.19 17.59 -23.23
N PRO A 185 17.44 16.43 -23.87
CA PRO A 185 17.69 16.36 -25.32
C PRO A 185 16.49 16.76 -26.17
N VAL A 186 15.25 16.50 -25.73
CA VAL A 186 14.03 16.94 -26.43
C VAL A 186 13.96 18.47 -26.52
N LYS A 187 14.24 19.19 -25.43
CA LYS A 187 14.36 20.67 -25.47
C LYS A 187 15.52 21.14 -26.37
N GLY A 188 16.53 20.30 -26.61
CA GLY A 188 17.56 20.55 -27.61
C GLY A 188 17.00 20.52 -29.03
N ILE A 189 16.22 19.48 -29.35
CA ILE A 189 15.55 19.32 -30.65
C ILE A 189 14.56 20.46 -30.91
N GLU A 190 13.75 20.83 -29.92
CA GLU A 190 12.79 21.93 -30.04
C GLU A 190 13.49 23.26 -30.41
N ARG A 191 14.62 23.56 -29.77
CA ARG A 191 15.44 24.73 -30.11
C ARG A 191 16.02 24.66 -31.52
N MET A 192 16.37 23.47 -32.01
CA MET A 192 16.86 23.29 -33.38
C MET A 192 15.76 23.57 -34.41
N ILE A 193 14.55 23.08 -34.17
CA ILE A 193 13.39 23.31 -35.04
C ILE A 193 13.04 24.80 -35.09
N ASN A 194 13.00 25.48 -33.94
CA ASN A 194 12.70 26.91 -33.89
C ASN A 194 13.75 27.75 -34.64
N ARG A 195 15.05 27.42 -34.48
CA ARG A 195 16.13 28.11 -35.22
C ARG A 195 16.04 27.90 -36.73
N LEU A 196 15.69 26.70 -37.17
CA LEU A 196 15.47 26.40 -38.58
C LEU A 196 14.26 27.16 -39.13
N GLY A 197 13.18 27.26 -38.37
CA GLY A 197 11.99 28.05 -38.72
C GLY A 197 12.26 29.56 -38.81
N GLU A 198 13.21 30.07 -38.03
CA GLU A 198 13.67 31.46 -38.09
C GLU A 198 14.69 31.73 -39.23
N GLY A 199 15.03 30.72 -40.04
CA GLY A 199 16.03 30.85 -41.13
C GLY A 199 17.47 30.99 -40.65
N ARG A 200 17.76 30.66 -39.37
CA ARG A 200 19.11 30.73 -38.81
C ARG A 200 19.85 29.42 -39.03
N SER A 201 21.13 29.50 -39.35
CA SER A 201 21.95 28.31 -39.55
C SER A 201 22.09 27.49 -38.27
N LEU A 202 21.87 26.19 -38.39
CA LEU A 202 22.17 25.19 -37.37
C LEU A 202 23.69 24.93 -37.41
N GLY A 203 24.50 25.84 -36.86
CA GLY A 203 25.95 25.63 -36.78
C GLY A 203 26.33 24.35 -36.00
N ASN A 204 27.61 23.95 -36.08
CA ASN A 204 28.21 22.73 -35.48
C ASN A 204 28.09 22.56 -33.94
N THR A 205 27.25 23.33 -33.26
CA THR A 205 27.30 23.53 -31.81
C THR A 205 26.41 22.62 -30.97
N VAL A 206 25.76 21.61 -31.53
CA VAL A 206 24.91 20.72 -30.73
C VAL A 206 25.56 19.34 -30.61
N ALA A 207 26.51 19.23 -29.67
CA ALA A 207 26.96 17.93 -29.18
C ALA A 207 25.73 17.20 -28.60
N PHE A 208 25.20 16.26 -29.38
CA PHE A 208 23.94 15.60 -29.06
C PHE A 208 24.17 14.47 -28.07
N THR A 209 23.95 14.74 -26.79
CA THR A 209 24.03 13.76 -25.72
C THR A 209 22.62 13.26 -25.39
N GLY A 210 22.21 12.13 -25.98
CA GLY A 210 20.88 11.56 -25.75
C GLY A 210 20.74 10.10 -26.23
N PRO A 211 19.61 9.44 -25.87
CA PRO A 211 19.31 8.08 -26.30
C PRO A 211 19.29 7.93 -27.83
N ARG A 212 19.50 6.70 -28.33
CA ARG A 212 19.77 6.43 -29.77
C ARG A 212 18.66 6.97 -30.67
N GLU A 213 17.42 6.90 -30.21
CA GLU A 213 16.22 7.36 -30.89
C GLU A 213 16.28 8.87 -31.11
N LEU A 214 16.57 9.65 -30.06
CA LEU A 214 16.65 11.11 -30.14
C LEU A 214 17.84 11.56 -31.00
N ARG A 215 18.97 10.82 -30.97
CA ARG A 215 20.11 11.08 -31.87
C ARG A 215 19.73 10.96 -33.34
N SER A 216 18.96 9.92 -33.69
CA SER A 216 18.52 9.70 -35.07
C SER A 216 17.62 10.84 -35.58
N VAL A 217 16.78 11.41 -34.70
CA VAL A 217 15.92 12.56 -35.05
C VAL A 217 16.76 13.82 -35.25
N GLY A 218 17.72 14.09 -34.35
CA GLY A 218 18.64 15.23 -34.50
C GLY A 218 19.42 15.20 -35.82
N GLN A 219 19.93 14.02 -36.22
CA GLN A 219 20.63 13.85 -37.50
C GLN A 219 19.72 14.14 -38.71
N ARG A 220 18.46 13.70 -38.68
CA ARG A 220 17.48 13.98 -39.74
C ARG A 220 17.18 15.47 -39.89
N ILE A 221 17.15 16.21 -38.78
CA ILE A 221 16.93 17.67 -38.80
C ILE A 221 18.13 18.39 -39.42
N ILE A 222 19.35 17.95 -39.11
CA ILE A 222 20.57 18.51 -39.72
C ILE A 222 20.56 18.28 -41.23
N TRP A 223 20.30 17.05 -41.66
CA TRP A 223 20.18 16.72 -43.09
C TRP A 223 19.11 17.57 -43.79
N LEU A 224 17.95 17.79 -43.16
CA LEU A 224 16.89 18.64 -43.69
C LEU A 224 17.35 20.10 -43.83
N SER A 225 18.07 20.62 -42.85
CA SER A 225 18.62 21.98 -42.89
C SER A 225 19.61 22.17 -44.04
N GLU A 226 20.49 21.20 -44.28
CA GLU A 226 21.43 21.22 -45.41
C GLU A 226 20.70 21.15 -46.75
N ARG A 227 19.65 20.32 -46.84
CA ARG A 227 18.85 20.21 -48.06
C ARG A 227 18.10 21.51 -48.35
N LEU A 228 17.55 22.17 -47.33
CA LEU A 228 16.83 23.43 -47.46
C LEU A 228 17.77 24.56 -47.91
N SER A 229 18.95 24.68 -47.29
CA SER A 229 19.93 25.71 -47.69
C SER A 229 20.45 25.49 -49.10
N TRP A 230 20.62 24.25 -49.54
CA TRP A 230 20.97 23.92 -50.92
C TRP A 230 19.87 24.34 -51.92
N LEU A 231 18.60 24.08 -51.62
CA LEU A 231 17.46 24.51 -52.45
C LEU A 231 17.35 26.04 -52.55
N GLU A 232 17.57 26.73 -51.43
CA GLU A 232 17.54 28.19 -51.39
C GLU A 232 18.69 28.80 -52.22
N SER A 233 19.88 28.22 -52.15
CA SER A 233 21.02 28.57 -53.01
C SER A 233 20.70 28.35 -54.50
N GLN A 234 20.08 27.23 -54.87
CA GLN A 234 19.66 26.97 -56.25
C GLN A 234 18.62 27.98 -56.75
N ARG A 235 17.64 28.35 -55.91
CA ARG A 235 16.64 29.37 -56.25
C ARG A 235 17.31 30.71 -56.53
N HIS A 236 18.26 31.14 -55.69
CA HIS A 236 18.99 32.38 -55.91
C HIS A 236 19.83 32.36 -57.20
N GLN A 237 20.44 31.21 -57.52
CA GLN A 237 21.22 31.06 -58.75
C GLN A 237 20.33 31.07 -59.99
N PHE A 238 19.16 30.41 -59.95
CA PHE A 238 18.18 30.44 -61.03
C PHE A 238 17.64 31.86 -61.29
N LEU A 239 17.26 32.60 -60.24
CA LEU A 239 16.81 33.98 -60.37
C LEU A 239 17.90 34.89 -60.95
N ARG A 240 19.16 34.69 -60.54
CA ARG A 240 20.30 35.43 -61.10
C ARG A 240 20.52 35.09 -62.57
N HIS A 241 20.37 33.84 -62.97
CA HIS A 241 20.52 33.41 -64.38
C HIS A 241 19.39 33.93 -65.26
N ILE A 242 18.13 33.84 -64.82
CA ILE A 242 16.97 34.41 -65.53
C ILE A 242 17.10 35.93 -65.65
N SER A 243 17.54 36.61 -64.60
CA SER A 243 17.78 38.06 -64.66
C SER A 243 18.87 38.42 -65.68
N HIS A 244 19.88 37.56 -65.86
CA HIS A 244 20.90 37.73 -66.90
C HIS A 244 20.35 37.45 -68.31
N GLU A 245 19.62 36.35 -68.49
CA GLU A 245 19.02 35.94 -69.76
C GLU A 245 17.95 36.91 -70.25
N LEU A 246 17.20 37.56 -69.35
CA LEU A 246 16.19 38.57 -69.70
C LEU A 246 16.79 39.94 -70.03
N LYS A 247 18.02 40.24 -69.56
CA LYS A 247 18.70 41.51 -69.84
C LYS A 247 19.13 41.62 -71.31
N THR A 248 19.48 40.49 -71.92
CA THR A 248 19.94 40.36 -73.31
C THR A 248 18.84 40.64 -74.36
N PRO A 249 17.61 40.07 -74.28
CA PRO A 249 16.54 40.37 -75.23
C PRO A 249 15.95 41.77 -75.01
N LEU A 250 15.95 42.30 -73.77
CA LEU A 250 15.51 43.69 -73.52
C LEU A 250 16.48 44.72 -74.10
N ALA A 251 17.79 44.43 -74.09
CA ALA A 251 18.77 45.24 -74.79
C ALA A 251 18.59 45.15 -76.32
N SER A 252 18.37 43.94 -76.86
CA SER A 252 18.12 43.75 -78.29
C SER A 252 16.79 44.36 -78.77
N MET A 253 15.72 44.34 -77.97
CA MET A 253 14.47 45.04 -78.29
C MET A 253 14.65 46.57 -78.27
N ARG A 254 15.46 47.10 -77.36
CA ARG A 254 15.79 48.52 -77.31
C ARG A 254 16.65 48.95 -78.51
N GLU A 255 17.61 48.13 -78.90
CA GLU A 255 18.45 48.34 -80.10
C GLU A 255 17.62 48.21 -81.39
N GLY A 256 16.65 47.29 -81.45
CA GLY A 256 15.70 47.17 -82.55
C GLY A 256 14.75 48.37 -82.69
N THR A 257 14.36 49.01 -81.58
CA THR A 257 13.60 50.28 -81.63
C THR A 257 14.46 51.49 -81.96
N GLU A 258 15.75 51.49 -81.60
CA GLU A 258 16.70 52.52 -82.06
C GLU A 258 16.97 52.38 -83.57
N LEU A 259 17.11 51.16 -84.10
CA LEU A 259 17.23 50.90 -85.55
C LEU A 259 15.98 51.26 -86.35
N LEU A 260 14.78 51.10 -85.77
CA LEU A 260 13.52 51.56 -86.37
C LEU A 260 13.34 53.09 -86.28
N ALA A 261 13.95 53.74 -85.29
CA ALA A 261 13.96 55.20 -85.16
C ALA A 261 14.97 55.88 -86.10
N ASP A 262 16.00 55.15 -86.56
CA ASP A 262 17.09 55.66 -87.42
C ASP A 262 16.81 55.47 -88.94
N GLU A 263 15.63 54.98 -89.33
CA GLU A 263 15.13 54.93 -90.72
C GLU A 263 16.10 54.34 -91.77
N VAL A 264 16.90 53.33 -91.41
CA VAL A 264 17.73 52.58 -92.37
C VAL A 264 17.07 51.23 -92.72
N ALA A 265 16.01 51.29 -93.52
CA ALA A 265 15.61 50.16 -94.35
C ALA A 265 16.50 50.12 -95.60
N GLY A 266 17.45 49.18 -95.63
CA GLY A 266 18.31 48.95 -96.80
C GLY A 266 17.51 48.56 -98.06
N PRO A 267 18.05 48.83 -99.26
CA PRO A 267 17.27 49.16 -100.45
C PRO A 267 16.80 47.96 -101.28
N ASP A 268 15.59 48.03 -101.82
CA ASP A 268 15.17 47.23 -102.99
C ASP A 268 15.54 47.97 -104.28
N ARG A 269 16.28 47.27 -105.14
CA ARG A 269 17.08 47.79 -106.27
C ARG A 269 16.24 48.15 -107.50
N LYS A 270 16.45 49.35 -108.04
CA LYS A 270 16.63 49.63 -109.48
C LYS A 270 17.28 50.98 -109.73
#